data_AF-A0A7W4Z810-F1
#
_entry.id   AF-A0A7W4Z810-F1
#
_cell.length_a   1.000
_cell.length_b   1.000
_cell.length_c   1.000
_cell.angle_alpha   90.00
_cell.angle_beta   90.00
_cell.angle_gamma   90.00
#
_symmetry.space_group_name_H-M   'P 1'
#
loop_
_entity.id
_entity.type
_entity.pdbx_description
1 polymer ?
#
loop_
_entity_poly.entity_id
_entity_poly.type
_entity_poly.pdbx_seq_one_letter_code
_entity_poly.pdbx_strand_id
1 'polypeptide(L)'
;MTSGPLANQAPYAKPRIPFGVSLASLFHGAVTAWLVLATGLVVTGAAWYTSVRATEQAAHERLHLRSEEIANAIESRMILYEQVLWGGIGLFNATGDVSRSAFRAYVDTLDLDTHWPGVQGIGFSRALSPDLLVPHTLAVRAEGFPDYQVKPAGPRDFYSAIVYLEPFDWRNQRAFGYDMWSNPVRREAMKRSMESGKAHTSGVITLVQETSRDKQRGFLTYTPLYAKGAQLDTVEQRRAAIVGWVYAPFRMNNLMQGILGSTRDDIGFRIYDTAIDNENLLYDKPTSTTPDLETVRTLNLQGRRWHVVFGSTTTQLLGEARSLQPSLIALAGLIVELLLFSILRALQTSQIRAERIAAERTAELQEAQQALKQKVIEGERMVEVLFKANEELSQFAHIASHDMKEPLRMVSNFTSLLEEDYGGQLDETATLYIRTAREAAERMQAMVSDLLEYARLDHEAESNQLVDLNQTFNAVCEDLRTAISGSKGTVSLLNPLPSLSGNPTRLRSLFQNLIGNGLKYQQPDRPPEITVSTRETDEQWQIAISDNGIGIDERYHQRIFQPFKRLHNAEEYPGTGVGLAICNKIATELGGSIELESTPGLGSRFTVFLPKIQPEMGA
;
A
#
# COMPACT_ATOMS: atom_id res chain seq x y z
N MET A 1 -66.29 -2.82 58.18
CA MET A 1 -65.06 -2.00 58.15
C MET A 1 -64.38 -2.21 56.81
N THR A 2 -64.18 -1.11 56.06
CA THR A 2 -63.07 -0.83 55.11
C THR A 2 -62.67 -1.93 54.11
N SER A 3 -62.94 -1.86 52.79
CA SER A 3 -62.56 -0.91 51.73
C SER A 3 -61.50 -1.50 50.77
N GLY A 4 -61.89 -1.73 49.51
CA GLY A 4 -61.11 -1.38 48.32
C GLY A 4 -60.20 -2.44 47.64
N PRO A 5 -60.05 -2.41 46.30
CA PRO A 5 -59.75 -3.57 45.44
C PRO A 5 -58.49 -3.40 44.52
N LEU A 6 -58.34 -4.30 43.52
CA LEU A 6 -57.48 -4.20 42.29
C LEU A 6 -55.98 -4.50 42.49
N ALA A 7 -55.18 -5.01 41.53
CA ALA A 7 -55.37 -5.53 40.18
C ALA A 7 -54.09 -6.27 39.71
N ASN A 8 -54.29 -7.07 38.68
CA ASN A 8 -53.37 -7.74 37.76
C ASN A 8 -52.12 -6.92 37.34
N GLN A 9 -50.91 -7.51 37.42
CA GLN A 9 -49.72 -7.07 36.67
C GLN A 9 -48.82 -8.24 36.27
N ALA A 10 -48.60 -8.38 34.97
CA ALA A 10 -47.59 -9.24 34.35
C ALA A 10 -46.20 -8.58 34.42
N PRO A 11 -45.08 -9.34 34.53
CA PRO A 11 -43.76 -8.75 34.59
C PRO A 11 -43.16 -8.49 33.19
N TYR A 12 -43.04 -7.20 32.88
CA TYR A 12 -41.98 -6.50 32.15
C TYR A 12 -41.05 -7.28 31.20
N ALA A 13 -41.20 -6.98 29.90
CA ALA A 13 -40.19 -7.18 28.87
C ALA A 13 -38.92 -6.38 29.17
N LYS A 14 -37.74 -7.04 29.11
CA LYS A 14 -36.42 -6.40 29.18
C LYS A 14 -36.21 -5.48 27.97
N PRO A 15 -35.69 -4.25 28.14
CA PRO A 15 -35.25 -3.44 27.01
C PRO A 15 -33.94 -4.01 26.45
N ARG A 16 -33.92 -4.31 25.15
CA ARG A 16 -32.67 -4.55 24.40
C ARG A 16 -31.94 -3.22 24.26
N ILE A 17 -30.80 -3.10 24.94
CA ILE A 17 -29.86 -1.99 24.76
C ILE A 17 -29.10 -2.23 23.44
N PRO A 18 -29.07 -1.28 22.48
CA PRO A 18 -28.31 -1.43 21.25
C PRO A 18 -26.88 -0.93 21.47
N PHE A 19 -26.03 -1.70 22.15
CA PHE A 19 -24.58 -1.48 22.09
C PHE A 19 -23.96 -2.48 21.13
N GLY A 20 -23.87 -2.04 19.87
CA GLY A 20 -23.24 -2.77 18.78
C GLY A 20 -22.57 -1.80 17.82
N VAL A 21 -21.74 -0.88 18.32
CA VAL A 21 -20.72 -0.27 17.46
C VAL A 21 -19.69 -1.36 17.23
N SER A 22 -19.77 -2.00 16.07
CA SER A 22 -18.75 -2.97 15.63
C SER A 22 -17.37 -2.32 15.76
N LEU A 23 -16.40 -3.00 16.38
CA LEU A 23 -15.01 -2.53 16.42
C LEU A 23 -14.50 -2.17 15.02
N ALA A 24 -15.04 -2.80 13.96
CA ALA A 24 -14.72 -2.50 12.57
C ALA A 24 -15.18 -1.10 12.11
N SER A 25 -16.29 -0.54 12.62
CA SER A 25 -16.73 0.81 12.22
C SER A 25 -15.89 1.92 12.87
N LEU A 26 -15.28 1.62 14.03
CA LEU A 26 -14.27 2.48 14.65
C LEU A 26 -13.02 2.63 13.79
N PHE A 27 -12.67 1.64 12.95
CA PHE A 27 -11.51 1.66 12.03
C PHE A 27 -11.77 2.29 10.65
N HIS A 28 -12.99 2.75 10.37
CA HIS A 28 -13.34 3.41 9.09
C HIS A 28 -13.72 4.91 9.24
N GLY A 29 -13.93 5.40 10.47
CA GLY A 29 -14.33 6.80 10.72
C GLY A 29 -13.18 7.81 10.63
N ALA A 30 -13.47 9.07 10.28
CA ALA A 30 -12.48 10.16 10.08
C ALA A 30 -11.51 10.40 11.28
N VAL A 31 -11.83 9.82 12.42
CA VAL A 31 -11.10 9.89 13.69
C VAL A 31 -9.96 8.86 13.77
N THR A 32 -9.97 7.82 12.94
CA THR A 32 -9.00 6.70 12.97
C THR A 32 -7.56 7.12 12.80
N ALA A 33 -7.27 7.89 11.74
CA ALA A 33 -5.94 8.41 11.49
C ALA A 33 -5.43 9.22 12.69
N TRP A 34 -6.31 10.01 13.33
CA TRP A 34 -5.97 10.77 14.52
C TRP A 34 -5.74 9.90 15.75
N LEU A 35 -6.55 8.85 15.96
CA LEU A 35 -6.35 7.92 17.07
C LEU A 35 -5.04 7.13 16.91
N VAL A 36 -4.73 6.69 15.70
CA VAL A 36 -3.47 6.00 15.39
C VAL A 36 -2.29 6.95 15.60
N LEU A 37 -2.39 8.20 15.14
CA LEU A 37 -1.36 9.21 15.37
C LEU A 37 -1.16 9.49 16.86
N ALA A 38 -2.24 9.70 17.60
CA ALA A 38 -2.18 9.97 19.05
C ALA A 38 -1.58 8.78 19.82
N THR A 39 -2.00 7.55 19.48
CA THR A 39 -1.47 6.33 20.12
C THR A 39 -0.01 6.11 19.75
N GLY A 40 0.36 6.33 18.49
CA GLY A 40 1.74 6.29 18.00
C GLY A 40 2.62 7.25 18.78
N LEU A 41 2.23 8.54 18.85
CA LEU A 41 2.97 9.58 19.57
C LEU A 41 3.18 9.23 21.04
N VAL A 42 2.19 8.58 21.69
CA VAL A 42 2.34 8.09 23.07
C VAL A 42 3.38 6.98 23.15
N VAL A 43 3.39 6.03 22.21
CA VAL A 43 4.38 4.94 22.15
C VAL A 43 5.78 5.48 21.85
N THR A 44 5.94 6.36 20.86
CA THR A 44 7.22 7.00 20.55
C THR A 44 7.70 7.87 21.70
N GLY A 45 6.79 8.62 22.35
CA GLY A 45 7.11 9.39 23.54
C GLY A 45 7.59 8.52 24.71
N ALA A 46 6.95 7.36 24.93
CA ALA A 46 7.38 6.39 25.92
C ALA A 46 8.73 5.75 25.56
N ALA A 47 8.96 5.38 24.30
CA ALA A 47 10.23 4.83 23.82
C ALA A 47 11.37 5.84 23.95
N TRP A 48 11.12 7.10 23.58
CA TRP A 48 12.06 8.20 23.78
C TRP A 48 12.36 8.42 25.26
N TYR A 49 11.34 8.53 26.10
CA TYR A 49 11.49 8.75 27.54
C TYR A 49 12.30 7.62 28.21
N THR A 50 11.97 6.36 27.90
CA THR A 50 12.72 5.19 28.40
C THR A 50 14.17 5.20 27.89
N SER A 51 14.41 5.60 26.63
CA SER A 51 15.78 5.74 26.10
C SER A 51 16.55 6.86 26.79
N VAL A 52 15.95 8.02 27.05
CA VAL A 52 16.59 9.12 27.80
C VAL A 52 16.98 8.62 29.19
N ARG A 53 16.04 8.00 29.91
CA ARG A 53 16.29 7.45 31.25
C ARG A 53 17.38 6.38 31.25
N ALA A 54 17.39 5.49 30.26
CA ALA A 54 18.43 4.47 30.14
C ALA A 54 19.82 5.07 29.87
N THR A 55 19.90 6.09 29.00
CA THR A 55 21.16 6.80 28.72
C THR A 55 21.65 7.57 29.94
N GLU A 56 20.76 8.29 30.64
CA GLU A 56 21.09 8.97 31.90
C GLU A 56 21.62 7.99 32.94
N GLN A 57 20.92 6.88 33.16
CA GLN A 57 21.31 5.88 34.15
C GLN A 57 22.66 5.25 33.80
N ALA A 58 22.86 4.87 32.54
CA ALA A 58 24.14 4.30 32.09
C ALA A 58 25.31 5.29 32.27
N ALA A 59 25.08 6.58 32.07
CA ALA A 59 26.09 7.61 32.29
C ALA A 59 26.43 7.76 33.79
N HIS A 60 25.43 7.77 34.67
CA HIS A 60 25.63 7.81 36.12
C HIS A 60 26.37 6.57 36.65
N GLU A 61 26.00 5.38 36.21
CA GLU A 61 26.68 4.13 36.58
C GLU A 61 28.14 4.13 36.11
N ARG A 62 28.39 4.59 34.88
CA ARG A 62 29.75 4.69 34.34
C ARG A 62 30.60 5.72 35.09
N LEU A 63 30.03 6.88 35.42
CA LEU A 63 30.70 7.88 36.26
C LEU A 63 30.98 7.33 37.66
N HIS A 64 30.02 6.61 38.25
CA HIS A 64 30.19 5.98 39.57
C HIS A 64 31.36 5.01 39.56
N LEU A 65 31.38 4.06 38.62
CA LEU A 65 32.45 3.07 38.49
C LEU A 65 33.82 3.73 38.30
N ARG A 66 33.92 4.72 37.41
CA ARG A 66 35.17 5.46 37.18
C ARG A 66 35.63 6.22 38.41
N SER A 67 34.72 6.88 39.11
CA SER A 67 35.02 7.59 40.35
C SER A 67 35.52 6.66 41.45
N GLU A 68 34.95 5.45 41.55
CA GLU A 68 35.40 4.41 42.48
C GLU A 68 36.79 3.87 42.11
N GLU A 69 37.04 3.53 40.85
CA GLU A 69 38.35 3.05 40.39
C GLU A 69 39.46 4.05 40.74
N ILE A 70 39.25 5.34 40.46
CA ILE A 70 40.22 6.40 40.75
C ILE A 70 40.37 6.62 42.26
N ALA A 71 39.26 6.68 43.00
CA ALA A 71 39.26 6.81 44.46
C ALA A 71 40.07 5.68 45.12
N ASN A 72 39.79 4.43 44.74
CA ASN A 72 40.45 3.25 45.26
C ASN A 72 41.93 3.21 44.87
N ALA A 73 42.28 3.65 43.66
CA ALA A 73 43.68 3.75 43.24
C ALA A 73 44.46 4.77 44.09
N ILE A 74 43.85 5.92 44.38
CA ILE A 74 44.44 6.94 45.26
C ILE A 74 44.61 6.39 46.67
N GLU A 75 43.55 5.82 47.25
CA GLU A 75 43.58 5.29 48.62
C GLU A 75 44.61 4.17 48.77
N SER A 76 44.61 3.20 47.84
CA SER A 76 45.56 2.09 47.85
C SER A 76 47.00 2.57 47.74
N ARG A 77 47.29 3.55 46.88
CA ARG A 77 48.65 4.09 46.76
C ARG A 77 49.08 4.82 48.01
N MET A 78 48.19 5.61 48.62
CA MET A 78 48.49 6.34 49.84
C MET A 78 48.76 5.40 51.03
N ILE A 79 48.06 4.28 51.13
CA ILE A 79 48.34 3.23 52.12
C ILE A 79 49.73 2.61 51.88
N LEU A 80 50.08 2.31 50.63
CA LEU A 80 51.42 1.80 50.30
C LEU A 80 52.53 2.81 50.68
N TYR A 81 52.28 4.10 50.48
CA TYR A 81 53.25 5.15 50.82
C TYR A 81 53.42 5.31 52.32
N GLU A 82 52.36 5.10 53.09
CA GLU A 82 52.43 5.03 54.55
C GLU A 82 53.33 3.86 55.02
N GLN A 83 53.26 2.70 54.37
CA GLN A 83 54.10 1.54 54.72
C GLN A 83 55.60 1.82 54.58
N VAL A 84 56.00 2.63 53.60
CA VAL A 84 57.41 3.04 53.42
C VAL A 84 57.90 3.86 54.62
N LEU A 85 57.06 4.74 55.17
CA LEU A 85 57.39 5.53 56.35
C LEU A 85 57.51 4.65 57.60
N TRP A 86 56.62 3.66 57.75
CA TRP A 86 56.73 2.65 58.81
C TRP A 86 58.00 1.79 58.67
N GLY A 87 58.44 1.50 57.45
CA GLY A 87 59.74 0.87 57.19
C GLY A 87 60.90 1.71 57.74
N GLY A 88 60.84 3.03 57.56
CA GLY A 88 61.80 3.96 58.14
C GLY A 88 61.78 3.95 59.67
N ILE A 89 60.60 3.91 60.30
CA ILE A 89 60.48 3.72 61.75
C ILE A 89 61.10 2.39 62.20
N GLY A 90 60.91 1.32 61.43
CA GLY A 90 61.54 0.02 61.65
C GLY A 90 63.07 0.10 61.68
N LEU A 91 63.68 0.82 60.73
CA LEU A 91 65.13 1.05 60.68
C LEU A 91 65.65 1.70 61.97
N PHE A 92 64.97 2.76 62.44
CA PHE A 92 65.33 3.44 63.69
C PHE A 92 65.17 2.54 64.92
N ASN A 93 64.08 1.78 65.01
CA ASN A 93 63.85 0.90 66.16
C ASN A 93 64.83 -0.28 66.24
N ALA A 94 65.25 -0.81 65.08
CA ALA A 94 66.20 -1.89 64.98
C ALA A 94 67.63 -1.45 65.35
N THR A 95 68.06 -0.28 64.86
CA THR A 95 69.46 0.17 64.95
C THR A 95 69.71 1.11 66.15
N GLY A 96 68.68 1.83 66.62
CA GLY A 96 68.84 2.92 67.57
C GLY A 96 69.30 4.19 66.86
N ASP A 97 70.58 4.55 67.01
CA ASP A 97 71.17 5.70 66.32
C ASP A 97 71.51 5.35 64.87
N VAL A 98 70.64 5.77 63.95
CA VAL A 98 70.84 5.61 62.51
C VAL A 98 71.77 6.71 62.01
N SER A 99 72.94 6.34 61.47
CA SER A 99 73.84 7.31 60.84
C SER A 99 73.26 7.84 59.53
N ARG A 100 73.69 9.03 59.10
CA ARG A 100 73.27 9.61 57.80
C ARG A 100 73.57 8.69 56.62
N SER A 101 74.72 8.02 56.61
CA SER A 101 75.09 7.09 55.55
C SER A 101 74.18 5.85 55.52
N ALA A 102 73.80 5.33 56.69
CA ALA A 102 72.85 4.22 56.79
C ALA A 102 71.45 4.63 56.33
N PHE A 103 70.98 5.82 56.73
CA PHE A 103 69.70 6.34 56.28
C PHE A 103 69.66 6.56 54.77
N ARG A 104 70.73 7.14 54.19
CA ARG A 104 70.87 7.29 52.75
C ARG A 104 70.86 5.95 52.02
N ALA A 105 71.64 4.98 52.48
CA ALA A 105 71.65 3.64 51.88
C ALA A 105 70.26 2.98 51.90
N TYR A 106 69.50 3.15 52.99
CA TYR A 106 68.12 2.71 53.07
C TYR A 106 67.23 3.37 52.00
N VAL A 107 67.27 4.70 51.88
CA VAL A 107 66.43 5.42 50.93
C VAL A 107 66.84 5.16 49.48
N ASP A 108 68.14 5.09 49.18
CA ASP A 108 68.65 4.74 47.85
C ASP A 108 68.17 3.33 47.43
N THR A 109 68.04 2.39 48.38
CA THR A 109 67.52 1.03 48.12
C THR A 109 66.01 1.01 47.85
N LEU A 110 65.24 1.97 48.38
CA LEU A 110 63.81 2.07 48.10
C LEU A 110 63.54 2.45 46.64
N ASP A 111 64.52 3.08 45.97
CA ASP A 111 64.43 3.57 44.59
C ASP A 111 63.11 4.33 44.35
N LEU A 112 63.02 5.50 45.00
CA LEU A 112 61.80 6.30 45.11
C LEU A 112 61.22 6.70 43.75
N ASP A 113 62.07 7.01 42.77
CA ASP A 113 61.61 7.44 41.45
C ASP A 113 60.92 6.31 40.69
N THR A 114 61.39 5.06 40.87
CA THR A 114 60.83 3.88 40.18
C THR A 114 59.63 3.29 40.92
N HIS A 115 59.75 3.05 42.22
CA HIS A 115 58.74 2.30 42.99
C HIS A 115 57.70 3.20 43.66
N TRP A 116 58.02 4.49 43.86
CA TRP A 116 57.24 5.40 44.70
C TRP A 116 56.97 6.77 44.02
N PRO A 117 56.44 6.79 42.78
CA PRO A 117 56.31 8.02 42.00
C PRO A 117 55.46 9.07 42.71
N GLY A 118 56.00 10.30 42.80
CA GLY A 118 55.36 11.44 43.46
C GLY A 118 55.88 11.75 44.87
N VAL A 119 56.61 10.80 45.49
CA VAL A 119 57.41 11.05 46.70
C VAL A 119 58.65 11.85 46.30
N GLN A 120 58.94 12.98 46.94
CA GLN A 120 60.16 13.76 46.68
C GLN A 120 61.37 13.32 47.49
N GLY A 121 61.13 12.53 48.52
CA GLY A 121 62.15 12.01 49.41
C GLY A 121 61.56 11.41 50.67
N ILE A 122 62.40 10.71 51.43
CA ILE A 122 62.08 10.29 52.78
C ILE A 122 63.01 11.05 53.72
N GLY A 123 62.45 11.63 54.77
CA GLY A 123 63.19 12.41 55.74
C GLY A 123 62.92 12.00 57.18
N PHE A 124 63.78 12.49 58.06
CA PHE A 124 63.62 12.40 59.49
C PHE A 124 63.77 13.78 60.11
N SER A 125 62.80 14.17 60.93
CA SER A 125 62.87 15.38 61.74
C SER A 125 62.93 15.05 63.22
N ARG A 126 63.89 15.68 63.89
CA ARG A 126 64.13 15.44 65.31
C ARG A 126 63.29 16.40 66.15
N ALA A 127 62.55 15.84 67.10
CA ALA A 127 61.91 16.60 68.16
C ALA A 127 62.98 17.16 69.11
N LEU A 128 62.88 18.44 69.45
CA LEU A 128 63.85 19.12 70.31
C LEU A 128 63.12 20.03 71.30
N SER A 129 63.47 19.88 72.57
CA SER A 129 63.20 20.89 73.58
C SER A 129 64.19 22.06 73.47
N PRO A 130 63.88 23.24 74.02
CA PRO A 130 64.70 24.44 73.83
C PRO A 130 66.14 24.30 74.35
N ASP A 131 66.33 23.52 75.41
CA ASP A 131 67.63 23.20 76.01
C ASP A 131 68.52 22.32 75.11
N LEU A 132 67.92 21.50 74.24
CA LEU A 132 68.64 20.62 73.32
C LEU A 132 69.00 21.29 71.98
N LEU A 133 68.51 22.50 71.71
CA LEU A 133 68.70 23.19 70.43
C LEU A 133 70.17 23.47 70.10
N VAL A 134 70.93 23.99 71.08
CA VAL A 134 72.36 24.31 70.90
C VAL A 134 73.21 23.05 70.80
N PRO A 135 73.12 22.07 71.73
CA PRO A 135 73.83 20.80 71.59
C PRO A 135 73.55 20.09 70.27
N HIS A 136 72.29 20.07 69.82
CA HIS A 136 71.89 19.50 68.54
C HIS A 136 72.58 20.17 67.36
N THR A 137 72.57 21.51 67.31
CA THR A 137 73.16 22.26 66.21
C THR A 137 74.66 22.00 66.10
N LEU A 138 75.36 21.94 67.24
CA LEU A 138 76.80 21.61 67.27
C LEU A 138 77.07 20.18 66.81
N ALA A 139 76.23 19.21 67.21
CA ALA A 139 76.36 17.81 66.78
C ALA A 139 76.24 17.66 65.25
N VAL A 140 75.23 18.28 64.64
CA VAL A 140 75.03 18.22 63.17
C VAL A 140 76.16 18.94 62.42
N ARG A 141 76.72 20.03 62.98
CA ARG A 141 77.89 20.69 62.40
C ARG A 141 79.13 19.82 62.42
N ALA A 142 79.33 19.07 63.50
CA ALA A 142 80.43 18.12 63.64
C ALA A 142 80.34 16.95 62.65
N GLU A 143 79.14 16.62 62.13
CA GLU A 143 78.93 15.64 61.04
C GLU A 143 79.36 16.16 59.66
N GLY A 144 79.86 17.40 59.55
CA GLY A 144 80.35 17.98 58.28
C GLY A 144 79.44 19.04 57.65
N PHE A 145 78.48 19.59 58.41
CA PHE A 145 77.56 20.63 57.93
C PHE A 145 77.75 21.94 58.71
N PRO A 146 78.87 22.67 58.52
CA PRO A 146 79.24 23.83 59.36
C PRO A 146 78.17 24.94 59.38
N ASP A 147 77.41 25.10 58.28
CA ASP A 147 76.37 26.11 58.13
C ASP A 147 74.99 25.68 58.66
N TYR A 148 74.88 24.46 59.22
CA TYR A 148 73.62 23.96 59.77
C TYR A 148 73.09 24.88 60.88
N GLN A 149 71.82 25.23 60.77
CA GLN A 149 71.06 25.99 61.76
C GLN A 149 69.59 25.58 61.69
N VAL A 150 68.91 25.59 62.83
CA VAL A 150 67.47 25.40 62.89
C VAL A 150 66.76 26.68 62.45
N LYS A 151 65.97 26.61 61.37
CA LYS A 151 65.36 27.78 60.71
C LYS A 151 63.84 27.63 60.58
N PRO A 152 63.03 28.68 60.77
CA PRO A 152 63.43 30.05 61.09
C PRO A 152 63.85 30.21 62.56
N ALA A 153 64.79 31.12 62.83
CA ALA A 153 65.22 31.45 64.17
C ALA A 153 64.06 31.98 65.04
N GLY A 154 64.21 31.89 66.36
CA GLY A 154 63.25 32.41 67.34
C GLY A 154 62.99 31.44 68.49
N PRO A 155 62.65 31.94 69.69
CA PRO A 155 62.30 31.11 70.83
C PRO A 155 60.96 30.40 70.60
N ARG A 156 60.91 29.10 70.92
CA ARG A 156 59.71 28.24 70.87
C ARG A 156 59.81 27.22 71.99
N ASP A 157 58.68 26.73 72.46
CA ASP A 157 58.64 25.69 73.51
C ASP A 157 58.99 24.30 72.98
N PHE A 158 58.97 24.13 71.66
CA PHE A 158 59.23 22.87 70.98
C PHE A 158 59.68 23.14 69.54
N TYR A 159 60.64 22.37 69.06
CA TYR A 159 61.16 22.44 67.70
C TYR A 159 61.11 21.06 67.04
N SER A 160 60.99 21.05 65.71
CA SER A 160 61.14 19.85 64.90
C SER A 160 62.08 20.11 63.73
N ALA A 161 63.38 19.90 63.93
CA ALA A 161 64.40 20.20 62.94
C ALA A 161 64.61 19.01 61.97
N ILE A 162 64.56 19.27 60.67
CA ILE A 162 64.91 18.27 59.64
C ILE A 162 66.41 17.97 59.72
N VAL A 163 66.76 16.70 59.96
CA VAL A 163 68.15 16.23 60.02
C VAL A 163 68.50 15.29 58.89
N TYR A 164 67.55 14.48 58.41
CA TYR A 164 67.70 13.66 57.21
C TYR A 164 66.61 14.01 56.21
N LEU A 165 66.97 14.04 54.93
CA LEU A 165 66.04 14.13 53.82
C LEU A 165 66.78 13.65 52.59
N GLU A 166 66.44 12.44 52.14
CA GLU A 166 67.09 11.77 51.03
C GLU A 166 66.09 11.59 49.87
N PRO A 167 66.52 11.73 48.61
CA PRO A 167 67.91 12.01 48.18
C PRO A 167 68.35 13.43 48.55
N PHE A 168 69.57 13.58 49.05
CA PHE A 168 70.12 14.88 49.49
C PHE A 168 70.56 15.78 48.32
N ASP A 169 69.66 15.95 47.34
CA ASP A 169 69.86 16.80 46.16
C ASP A 169 69.75 18.30 46.49
N TRP A 170 70.03 19.15 45.50
CA TRP A 170 69.97 20.61 45.64
C TRP A 170 68.61 21.13 46.15
N ARG A 171 67.53 20.40 45.87
CA ARG A 171 66.16 20.78 46.18
C ARG A 171 65.83 20.48 47.64
N ASN A 172 66.17 19.28 48.08
CA ASN A 172 65.95 18.78 49.43
C ASN A 172 66.88 19.44 50.45
N GLN A 173 68.10 19.83 50.04
CA GLN A 173 69.02 20.62 50.86
C GLN A 173 68.41 21.92 51.39
N ARG A 174 67.45 22.52 50.67
CA ARG A 174 66.76 23.75 51.11
C ARG A 174 65.87 23.55 52.34
N ALA A 175 65.42 22.33 52.59
CA ALA A 175 64.64 21.97 53.75
C ALA A 175 65.52 21.50 54.93
N PHE A 176 66.82 21.29 54.72
CA PHE A 176 67.73 20.85 55.77
C PHE A 176 67.84 21.89 56.89
N GLY A 177 67.62 21.47 58.13
CA GLY A 177 67.54 22.36 59.29
C GLY A 177 66.24 23.15 59.41
N TYR A 178 65.27 22.96 58.52
CA TYR A 178 63.98 23.63 58.67
C TYR A 178 63.21 23.06 59.88
N ASP A 179 62.75 23.96 60.74
CA ASP A 179 61.86 23.68 61.86
C ASP A 179 60.43 23.54 61.34
N MET A 180 59.99 22.30 61.15
CA MET A 180 58.64 22.01 60.69
C MET A 180 57.57 22.44 61.69
N TRP A 181 57.91 22.56 62.98
CA TRP A 181 56.97 22.98 64.00
C TRP A 181 56.61 24.46 63.91
N SER A 182 57.42 25.28 63.23
CA SER A 182 57.14 26.71 63.06
C SER A 182 55.97 26.98 62.11
N ASN A 183 55.59 26.01 61.26
CA ASN A 183 54.49 26.14 60.33
C ASN A 183 53.20 25.55 60.95
N PRO A 184 52.08 26.30 61.01
CA PRO A 184 50.87 25.84 61.69
C PRO A 184 50.24 24.60 61.05
N VAL A 185 50.27 24.47 59.72
CA VAL A 185 49.69 23.34 58.97
C VAL A 185 50.51 22.07 59.20
N ARG A 186 51.84 22.18 59.22
CA ARG A 186 52.73 21.05 59.53
C ARG A 186 52.61 20.64 60.99
N ARG A 187 52.68 21.61 61.91
CA ARG A 187 52.55 21.41 63.36
C ARG A 187 51.26 20.67 63.72
N GLU A 188 50.15 21.03 63.09
CA GLU A 188 48.86 20.36 63.33
C GLU A 188 48.93 18.86 62.99
N ALA A 189 49.51 18.48 61.85
CA ALA A 189 49.64 17.09 61.46
C ALA A 189 50.66 16.32 62.31
N MET A 190 51.79 16.94 62.62
CA MET A 190 52.81 16.36 63.49
C MET A 190 52.27 16.12 64.91
N LYS A 191 51.49 17.07 65.44
CA LYS A 191 50.81 16.93 66.73
C LYS A 191 49.83 15.76 66.70
N ARG A 192 48.95 15.68 65.69
CA ARG A 192 48.01 14.55 65.56
C ARG A 192 48.73 13.21 65.47
N SER A 193 49.80 13.14 64.67
CA SER A 193 50.66 11.96 64.56
C SER A 193 51.25 11.53 65.90
N MET A 194 51.86 12.47 66.62
CA MET A 194 52.45 12.23 67.94
C MET A 194 51.41 11.80 68.98
N GLU A 195 50.20 12.35 68.97
CA GLU A 195 49.19 12.06 69.99
C GLU A 195 48.43 10.76 69.71
N SER A 196 48.27 10.39 68.44
CA SER A 196 47.57 9.17 68.03
C SER A 196 48.47 7.95 67.92
N GLY A 197 49.79 8.14 67.74
CA GLY A 197 50.72 7.06 67.42
C GLY A 197 50.60 6.53 66.00
N LYS A 198 49.85 7.22 65.12
CA LYS A 198 49.61 6.80 63.73
C LYS A 198 50.22 7.79 62.74
N ALA A 199 50.28 7.40 61.47
CA ALA A 199 50.66 8.32 60.41
C ALA A 199 49.57 9.39 60.22
N HIS A 200 49.97 10.65 60.04
CA HIS A 200 49.05 11.74 59.72
C HIS A 200 49.54 12.62 58.58
N THR A 201 48.62 12.96 57.68
CA THR A 201 48.86 13.86 56.55
C THR A 201 48.54 15.33 56.90
N SER A 202 49.36 16.25 56.40
CA SER A 202 49.17 17.70 56.51
C SER A 202 48.07 18.22 55.62
N GLY A 203 47.63 19.45 55.89
CA GLY A 203 46.85 20.19 54.90
C GLY A 203 47.66 20.66 53.71
N VAL A 204 47.00 21.41 52.83
CA VAL A 204 47.62 22.02 51.65
C VAL A 204 48.81 22.89 52.07
N ILE A 205 49.97 22.60 51.50
CA ILE A 205 51.17 23.42 51.69
C ILE A 205 51.87 23.68 50.37
N THR A 206 52.63 24.77 50.33
CA THR A 206 53.72 24.91 49.37
C THR A 206 54.97 24.29 50.00
N LEU A 207 55.60 23.34 49.32
CA LEU A 207 56.85 22.74 49.81
C LEU A 207 57.97 23.80 49.81
N VAL A 208 58.83 23.76 50.83
CA VAL A 208 60.01 24.66 50.94
C VAL A 208 61.00 24.42 49.79
N GLN A 209 60.91 23.23 49.20
CA GLN A 209 61.62 22.74 48.02
C GLN A 209 61.14 23.35 46.69
N GLU A 210 60.03 24.11 46.65
CA GLU A 210 59.52 24.68 45.39
C GLU A 210 60.35 25.87 44.88
N THR A 211 60.39 26.02 43.55
CA THR A 211 60.97 27.19 42.88
C THR A 211 59.85 28.09 42.32
N SER A 212 60.20 29.31 41.90
CA SER A 212 59.23 30.25 41.31
C SER A 212 58.67 29.81 39.96
N ARG A 213 59.29 28.82 39.28
CA ARG A 213 58.91 28.38 37.93
C ARG A 213 58.00 27.14 37.88
N ASP A 214 57.98 26.31 38.92
CA ASP A 214 57.22 25.04 38.94
C ASP A 214 56.55 24.82 40.31
N LYS A 215 55.89 25.86 40.83
CA LYS A 215 55.26 25.83 42.15
C LYS A 215 54.03 24.94 42.14
N GLN A 216 54.12 23.80 42.81
CA GLN A 216 53.00 22.87 42.97
C GLN A 216 52.45 22.89 44.40
N ARG A 217 51.16 22.56 44.52
CA ARG A 217 50.56 22.25 45.81
C ARG A 217 51.01 20.84 46.23
N GLY A 218 51.27 20.69 47.52
CA GLY A 218 51.73 19.43 48.08
C GLY A 218 51.25 19.25 49.51
N PHE A 219 51.69 18.15 50.10
CA PHE A 219 51.44 17.82 51.49
C PHE A 219 52.60 16.99 52.04
N LEU A 220 52.66 16.81 53.35
CA LEU A 220 53.56 15.85 53.98
C LEU A 220 52.77 14.82 54.78
N THR A 221 53.26 13.61 54.82
CA THR A 221 52.79 12.57 55.74
C THR A 221 53.87 12.33 56.80
N TYR A 222 53.48 12.31 58.07
CA TYR A 222 54.37 12.13 59.22
C TYR A 222 54.02 10.85 59.96
N THR A 223 55.04 10.08 60.34
CA THR A 223 54.92 8.88 61.18
C THR A 223 55.80 9.06 62.42
N PRO A 224 55.27 8.87 63.64
CA PRO A 224 55.97 9.25 64.87
C PRO A 224 56.97 8.18 65.29
N LEU A 225 58.16 8.60 65.70
CA LEU A 225 59.17 7.76 66.33
C LEU A 225 59.22 8.08 67.83
N TYR A 226 59.02 7.07 68.67
CA TYR A 226 59.10 7.20 70.13
C TYR A 226 60.38 6.55 70.68
N ALA A 227 60.78 6.97 71.88
CA ALA A 227 61.92 6.42 72.59
C ALA A 227 61.73 4.93 72.86
N LYS A 228 62.78 4.13 72.63
CA LYS A 228 62.74 2.67 72.77
C LYS A 228 62.41 2.27 74.21
N GLY A 229 61.38 1.44 74.37
CA GLY A 229 60.93 0.95 75.68
C GLY A 229 60.06 1.92 76.49
N ALA A 230 59.68 3.07 75.94
CA ALA A 230 58.75 3.98 76.60
C ALA A 230 57.33 3.40 76.69
N GLN A 231 56.59 3.74 77.75
CA GLN A 231 55.14 3.51 77.81
C GLN A 231 54.43 4.49 76.89
N LEU A 232 53.41 4.03 76.16
CA LEU A 232 52.75 4.80 75.10
C LEU A 232 51.22 4.72 75.18
N ASP A 233 50.64 4.40 76.33
CA ASP A 233 49.20 4.17 76.48
C ASP A 233 48.41 5.49 76.43
N THR A 234 48.93 6.54 77.07
CA THR A 234 48.28 7.86 77.12
C THR A 234 48.87 8.87 76.13
N VAL A 235 48.12 9.94 75.86
CA VAL A 235 48.58 11.03 74.99
C VAL A 235 49.80 11.73 75.62
N GLU A 236 49.79 11.92 76.92
CA GLU A 236 50.87 12.56 77.69
C GLU A 236 52.15 11.72 77.63
N GLN A 237 52.03 10.40 77.78
CA GLN A 237 53.13 9.47 77.64
C GLN A 237 53.74 9.52 76.23
N ARG A 238 52.89 9.50 75.18
CA ARG A 238 53.36 9.61 73.79
C ARG A 238 54.05 10.96 73.51
N ARG A 239 53.51 12.07 74.03
CA ARG A 239 54.15 13.40 73.92
C ARG A 239 55.52 13.43 74.59
N ALA A 240 55.65 12.86 75.79
CA ALA A 240 56.92 12.82 76.52
C ALA A 240 57.97 11.90 75.86
N ALA A 241 57.51 10.84 75.20
CA ALA A 241 58.37 9.84 74.57
C ALA A 241 58.79 10.17 73.13
N ILE A 242 58.32 11.28 72.54
CA ILE A 242 58.58 11.59 71.12
C ILE A 242 60.07 11.86 70.86
N VAL A 243 60.65 11.16 69.89
CA VAL A 243 62.03 11.36 69.41
C VAL A 243 62.02 12.18 68.12
N GLY A 244 61.02 11.99 67.27
CA GLY A 244 60.92 12.68 66.00
C GLY A 244 59.88 12.06 65.07
N TRP A 245 59.96 12.38 63.79
CA TRP A 245 59.07 11.84 62.76
C TRP A 245 59.84 11.43 61.53
N VAL A 246 59.54 10.23 61.03
CA VAL A 246 59.84 9.85 59.64
C VAL A 246 58.74 10.41 58.77
N TYR A 247 59.10 11.12 57.70
CA TYR A 247 58.15 11.85 56.88
C TYR A 247 58.48 11.76 55.38
N ALA A 248 57.47 11.99 54.54
CA ALA A 248 57.62 12.14 53.09
C ALA A 248 56.93 13.42 52.62
N PRO A 249 57.59 14.28 51.82
CA PRO A 249 56.95 15.35 51.07
C PRO A 249 56.42 14.84 49.73
N PHE A 250 55.16 15.17 49.42
CA PHE A 250 54.48 14.78 48.19
C PHE A 250 54.15 15.98 47.34
N ARG A 251 54.42 15.87 46.02
CA ARG A 251 53.98 16.84 45.01
C ARG A 251 52.74 16.30 44.34
N MET A 252 51.65 17.05 44.39
CA MET A 252 50.35 16.51 44.03
C MET A 252 50.25 16.13 42.54
N ASN A 253 50.82 16.93 41.63
CA ASN A 253 50.75 16.59 40.19
C ASN A 253 51.55 15.33 39.87
N ASN A 254 52.77 15.21 40.41
CA ASN A 254 53.61 14.02 40.22
C ASN A 254 52.99 12.78 40.85
N LEU A 255 52.38 12.93 42.03
CA LEU A 255 51.64 11.86 42.72
C LEU A 255 50.49 11.36 41.84
N MET A 256 49.64 12.25 41.36
CA MET A 256 48.49 11.88 40.53
C MET A 256 48.93 11.25 39.20
N GLN A 257 50.00 11.77 38.58
CA GLN A 257 50.58 11.16 37.38
C GLN A 257 51.09 9.74 37.64
N GLY A 258 51.73 9.50 38.79
CA GLY A 258 52.24 8.18 39.18
C GLY A 258 51.15 7.17 39.59
N ILE A 259 50.05 7.65 40.19
CA ILE A 259 48.90 6.81 40.56
C ILE A 259 48.10 6.42 39.32
N LEU A 260 47.83 7.40 38.46
CA LEU A 260 46.80 7.27 37.42
C LEU A 260 47.38 7.04 36.02
N GLY A 261 48.70 7.14 35.85
CA GLY A 261 49.40 6.93 34.58
C GLY A 261 48.84 7.78 33.44
N SER A 262 48.76 7.21 32.23
CA SER A 262 47.96 7.76 31.13
C SER A 262 46.47 7.47 31.37
N THR A 263 45.88 8.14 32.35
CA THR A 263 44.45 7.99 32.65
C THR A 263 43.64 8.56 31.50
N ARG A 264 42.57 7.85 31.14
CA ARG A 264 41.66 8.23 30.05
C ARG A 264 41.12 9.65 30.24
N ASP A 265 40.99 10.38 29.13
CA ASP A 265 40.50 11.77 29.08
C ASP A 265 38.97 11.88 29.18
N ASP A 266 38.29 10.77 29.53
CA ASP A 266 36.84 10.67 29.66
C ASP A 266 36.31 11.15 31.02
N ILE A 267 37.18 11.48 31.98
CA ILE A 267 36.81 12.00 33.30
C ILE A 267 37.81 13.02 33.82
N GLY A 268 37.31 14.16 34.28
CA GLY A 268 38.08 15.15 35.02
C GLY A 268 37.76 15.06 36.51
N PHE A 269 38.69 15.51 37.36
CA PHE A 269 38.47 15.53 38.79
C PHE A 269 39.34 16.55 39.51
N ARG A 270 38.82 17.03 40.63
CA ARG A 270 39.46 18.01 41.52
C ARG A 270 39.55 17.42 42.91
N ILE A 271 40.72 17.46 43.53
CA ILE A 271 40.94 16.95 44.89
C ILE A 271 41.01 18.15 45.82
N TYR A 272 40.24 18.12 46.90
CA TYR A 272 40.17 19.15 47.91
C TYR A 272 40.49 18.60 49.29
N ASP A 273 41.15 19.41 50.08
CA ASP A 273 41.49 19.14 51.46
C ASP A 273 40.39 19.63 52.42
N THR A 274 39.67 18.74 53.10
CA THR A 274 38.59 19.07 54.06
C THR A 274 37.36 19.80 53.51
N ALA A 275 37.50 20.97 52.88
CA ALA A 275 36.41 21.77 52.32
C ALA A 275 36.58 21.98 50.81
N ILE A 276 35.47 22.06 50.08
CA ILE A 276 35.45 22.21 48.62
C ILE A 276 35.51 23.72 48.27
N ASP A 277 36.72 24.27 48.31
CA ASP A 277 37.02 25.66 47.96
C ASP A 277 38.42 25.81 47.34
N ASN A 278 38.73 26.99 46.80
CA ASN A 278 40.00 27.25 46.11
C ASN A 278 41.23 27.25 47.04
N GLU A 279 41.05 27.53 48.34
CA GLU A 279 42.14 27.52 49.31
C GLU A 279 42.58 26.08 49.60
N ASN A 280 41.61 25.18 49.66
CA ASN A 280 41.78 23.76 49.96
C ASN A 280 42.00 22.87 48.73
N LEU A 281 41.98 23.41 47.51
CA LEU A 281 42.30 22.65 46.30
C LEU A 281 43.71 22.04 46.39
N LEU A 282 43.85 20.75 46.17
CA LEU A 282 45.13 20.04 46.12
C LEU A 282 45.56 19.75 44.69
N TYR A 283 44.60 19.33 43.86
CA TYR A 283 44.82 18.89 42.48
C TYR A 283 43.66 19.28 41.60
N ASP A 284 43.94 19.60 40.34
CA ASP A 284 42.93 19.87 39.32
C ASP A 284 43.33 19.21 37.99
N LYS A 285 42.52 18.22 37.57
CA LYS A 285 42.51 17.70 36.20
C LYS A 285 41.21 18.17 35.54
N PRO A 286 41.24 19.24 34.73
CA PRO A 286 40.04 19.80 34.13
C PRO A 286 39.46 18.85 33.08
N THR A 287 38.13 18.85 32.93
CA THR A 287 37.45 18.35 31.74
C THR A 287 37.56 19.38 30.61
N SER A 288 37.58 18.93 29.36
CA SER A 288 37.59 19.84 28.19
C SER A 288 36.30 20.65 28.02
N THR A 289 35.21 20.19 28.65
CA THR A 289 33.88 20.79 28.61
C THR A 289 33.30 20.88 30.03
N THR A 290 32.32 21.78 30.23
CA THR A 290 31.58 21.85 31.48
C THR A 290 30.83 20.53 31.71
N PRO A 291 31.04 19.85 32.84
CA PRO A 291 30.41 18.57 33.11
C PRO A 291 28.89 18.72 33.27
N ASP A 292 28.11 17.80 32.70
CA ASP A 292 26.67 17.65 32.94
C ASP A 292 26.37 16.67 34.08
N LEU A 293 27.39 15.89 34.48
CA LEU A 293 27.34 14.93 35.55
C LEU A 293 28.51 15.17 36.50
N GLU A 294 28.19 15.32 37.79
CA GLU A 294 29.18 15.44 38.85
C GLU A 294 28.90 14.44 39.98
N THR A 295 29.97 13.96 40.60
CA THR A 295 29.85 13.16 41.82
C THR A 295 31.02 13.45 42.76
N VAL A 296 30.77 13.39 44.06
CA VAL A 296 31.80 13.61 45.07
C VAL A 296 32.12 12.29 45.75
N ARG A 297 33.40 12.01 45.93
CA ARG A 297 33.89 10.93 46.80
C ARG A 297 34.68 11.52 47.94
N THR A 298 34.61 10.86 49.09
CA THR A 298 35.35 11.26 50.28
C THR A 298 36.34 10.17 50.63
N LEU A 299 37.62 10.54 50.66
CA LEU A 299 38.72 9.65 51.02
C LEU A 299 39.21 10.01 52.43
N ASN A 300 39.45 9.02 53.29
CA ASN A 300 40.00 9.23 54.62
C ASN A 300 41.45 8.71 54.66
N LEU A 301 42.40 9.59 54.35
CA LEU A 301 43.80 9.25 54.13
C LEU A 301 44.64 9.74 55.30
N GLN A 302 45.26 8.82 56.05
CA GLN A 302 46.14 9.11 57.20
C GLN A 302 45.53 10.18 58.13
N GLY A 303 44.30 9.93 58.59
CA GLY A 303 43.59 10.81 59.52
C GLY A 303 43.19 12.17 58.95
N ARG A 304 43.20 12.36 57.62
CA ARG A 304 42.71 13.57 56.94
C ARG A 304 41.65 13.21 55.90
N ARG A 305 40.64 14.06 55.77
CA ARG A 305 39.52 13.83 54.86
C ARG A 305 39.72 14.64 53.59
N TRP A 306 39.79 13.97 52.45
CA TRP A 306 39.82 14.61 51.15
C TRP A 306 38.49 14.43 50.42
N HIS A 307 38.09 15.46 49.69
CA HIS A 307 36.93 15.42 48.80
C HIS A 307 37.43 15.40 47.36
N VAL A 308 37.09 14.37 46.61
CA VAL A 308 37.39 14.25 45.18
C VAL A 308 36.10 14.51 44.41
N VAL A 309 36.05 15.64 43.72
CA VAL A 309 34.93 16.03 42.87
C VAL A 309 35.23 15.55 41.45
N PHE A 310 34.46 14.59 40.99
CA PHE A 310 34.54 14.05 39.63
C PHE A 310 33.50 14.72 38.74
N GLY A 311 33.90 15.04 37.51
CA GLY A 311 33.01 15.61 36.51
C GLY A 311 33.27 14.98 35.15
N SER A 312 32.21 14.75 34.39
CA SER A 312 32.29 14.39 32.98
C SER A 312 31.03 14.80 32.24
N THR A 313 31.04 14.67 30.92
CA THR A 313 29.85 14.79 30.09
C THR A 313 29.28 13.42 29.73
N THR A 314 27.96 13.31 29.60
CA THR A 314 27.26 12.09 29.10
C THR A 314 27.90 11.59 27.80
N THR A 315 28.22 12.51 26.88
CA THR A 315 28.87 12.20 25.60
C THR A 315 30.29 11.67 25.75
N GLN A 316 31.11 12.21 26.66
CA GLN A 316 32.46 11.69 26.92
C GLN A 316 32.44 10.28 27.53
N LEU A 317 31.49 10.00 28.42
CA LEU A 317 31.40 8.71 29.11
C LEU A 317 30.85 7.58 28.23
N LEU A 318 29.85 7.89 27.42
CA LEU A 318 29.10 6.90 26.63
C LEU A 318 29.46 6.89 25.14
N GLY A 319 30.11 7.93 24.64
CA GLY A 319 30.37 8.18 23.22
C GLY A 319 29.18 8.81 22.48
N GLU A 320 29.47 9.51 21.38
CA GLU A 320 28.48 10.25 20.58
C GLU A 320 27.31 9.38 20.09
N ALA A 321 27.59 8.15 19.64
CA ALA A 321 26.56 7.27 19.11
C ALA A 321 25.48 6.92 20.15
N ARG A 322 25.88 6.67 21.40
CA ARG A 322 24.93 6.37 22.49
C ARG A 322 24.21 7.60 23.00
N SER A 323 24.87 8.77 23.04
CA SER A 323 24.21 10.01 23.50
C SER A 323 23.16 10.51 22.51
N LEU A 324 23.30 10.24 21.21
CA LEU A 324 22.31 10.60 20.18
C LEU A 324 21.12 9.65 20.06
N GLN A 325 21.19 8.45 20.65
CA GLN A 325 20.17 7.41 20.49
C GLN A 325 18.74 7.86 20.87
N PRO A 326 18.48 8.60 21.96
CA PRO A 326 17.13 9.07 22.26
C PRO A 326 16.59 10.00 21.17
N SER A 327 17.39 10.96 20.70
CA SER A 327 16.99 11.88 19.64
C SER A 327 16.68 11.17 18.33
N LEU A 328 17.43 10.12 17.99
CA LEU A 328 17.17 9.29 16.81
C LEU A 328 15.85 8.51 16.92
N ILE A 329 15.53 7.96 18.10
CA ILE A 329 14.25 7.26 18.35
C ILE A 329 13.07 8.22 18.19
N ALA A 330 13.17 9.43 18.77
CA ALA A 330 12.12 10.44 18.64
C ALA A 330 11.91 10.87 17.18
N LEU A 331 13.00 11.14 16.45
CA LEU A 331 12.93 11.56 15.04
C LEU A 331 12.36 10.44 14.14
N ALA A 332 12.86 9.22 14.29
CA ALA A 332 12.40 8.08 13.50
C ALA A 332 10.92 7.77 13.79
N GLY A 333 10.49 7.80 15.06
CA GLY A 333 9.09 7.61 15.45
C GLY A 333 8.17 8.68 14.84
N LEU A 334 8.56 9.95 14.93
CA LEU A 334 7.80 11.06 14.33
C LEU A 334 7.64 10.90 12.81
N ILE A 335 8.70 10.50 12.10
CA ILE A 335 8.64 10.26 10.65
C ILE A 335 7.67 9.12 10.33
N VAL A 336 7.78 7.99 11.03
CA VAL A 336 6.91 6.82 10.82
C VAL A 336 5.44 7.18 11.10
N GLU A 337 5.17 7.93 12.15
CA GLU A 337 3.82 8.36 12.51
C GLU A 337 3.21 9.32 11.51
N LEU A 338 3.98 10.30 11.03
CA LEU A 338 3.52 11.22 9.99
C LEU A 338 3.22 10.47 8.69
N LEU A 339 4.09 9.54 8.28
CA LEU A 339 3.86 8.69 7.11
C LEU A 339 2.60 7.83 7.26
N LEU A 340 2.43 7.17 8.40
CA LEU A 340 1.27 6.34 8.68
C LEU A 340 -0.03 7.16 8.69
N PHE A 341 0.00 8.35 9.32
CA PHE A 341 -1.13 9.28 9.30
C PHE A 341 -1.48 9.72 7.88
N SER A 342 -0.47 10.11 7.07
CA SER A 342 -0.67 10.51 5.68
C SER A 342 -1.27 9.38 4.83
N ILE A 343 -0.81 8.14 5.00
CA ILE A 343 -1.34 6.96 4.29
C ILE A 343 -2.79 6.69 4.71
N LEU A 344 -3.09 6.68 6.01
CA LEU A 344 -4.46 6.46 6.50
C LEU A 344 -5.42 7.54 6.00
N ARG A 345 -5.01 8.82 6.03
CA ARG A 345 -5.78 9.93 5.45
C ARG A 345 -5.98 9.81 3.95
N ALA A 346 -4.96 9.37 3.22
CA ALA A 346 -5.05 9.13 1.78
C ALA A 346 -6.04 7.99 1.47
N LEU A 347 -5.96 6.87 2.19
CA LEU A 347 -6.87 5.72 2.04
C LEU A 347 -8.32 6.10 2.34
N GLN A 348 -8.55 6.86 3.42
CA GLN A 348 -9.90 7.35 3.73
C GLN A 348 -10.46 8.27 2.67
N THR A 349 -9.65 9.22 2.20
CA THR A 349 -10.06 10.15 1.15
C THR A 349 -10.32 9.40 -0.15
N SER A 350 -9.55 8.35 -0.44
CA SER A 350 -9.76 7.46 -1.58
C SER A 350 -11.06 6.67 -1.47
N GLN A 351 -11.38 6.10 -0.30
CA GLN A 351 -12.65 5.39 -0.08
C GLN A 351 -13.87 6.30 -0.25
N ILE A 352 -13.86 7.48 0.38
CA ILE A 352 -14.98 8.45 0.25
C ILE A 352 -15.18 8.86 -1.21
N ARG A 353 -14.09 9.08 -1.97
CA ARG A 353 -14.17 9.37 -3.40
C ARG A 353 -14.74 8.19 -4.18
N ALA A 354 -14.30 6.97 -3.89
CA ALA A 354 -14.78 5.76 -4.55
C ALA A 354 -16.28 5.53 -4.30
N GLU A 355 -16.76 5.71 -3.07
CA GLU A 355 -18.18 5.61 -2.72
C GLU A 355 -19.02 6.66 -3.44
N ARG A 356 -18.54 7.91 -3.52
CA ARG A 356 -19.24 8.97 -4.26
C ARG A 356 -19.35 8.65 -5.74
N ILE A 357 -18.26 8.23 -6.37
CA ILE A 357 -18.24 7.86 -7.80
C ILE A 357 -19.15 6.66 -8.04
N ALA A 358 -19.13 5.66 -7.15
CA ALA A 358 -20.01 4.50 -7.24
C ALA A 358 -21.47 4.93 -7.17
N ALA A 359 -21.85 5.79 -6.22
CA ALA A 359 -23.20 6.32 -6.07
C ALA A 359 -23.67 7.06 -7.32
N GLU A 360 -22.84 7.97 -7.86
CA GLU A 360 -23.12 8.71 -9.10
C GLU A 360 -23.34 7.75 -10.29
N ARG A 361 -22.50 6.73 -10.46
CA ARG A 361 -22.65 5.71 -11.51
C ARG A 361 -23.90 4.85 -11.37
N THR A 362 -24.26 4.45 -10.14
CA THR A 362 -25.52 3.72 -9.91
C THR A 362 -26.75 4.55 -10.27
N ALA A 363 -26.74 5.86 -10.00
CA ALA A 363 -27.83 6.75 -10.38
C ALA A 363 -27.95 6.87 -11.91
N GLU A 364 -26.83 7.13 -12.61
CA GLU A 364 -26.79 7.17 -14.08
C GLU A 364 -27.27 5.85 -14.71
N LEU A 365 -26.87 4.70 -14.17
CA LEU A 365 -27.30 3.39 -14.66
C LEU A 365 -28.80 3.16 -14.45
N GLN A 366 -29.35 3.58 -13.32
CA GLN A 366 -30.78 3.48 -13.06
C GLN A 366 -31.60 4.34 -14.02
N GLU A 367 -31.16 5.58 -14.28
CA GLU A 367 -31.80 6.46 -15.27
C GLU A 367 -31.72 5.85 -16.68
N ALA A 368 -30.55 5.35 -17.08
CA ALA A 368 -30.37 4.70 -18.38
C ALA A 368 -31.24 3.43 -18.52
N GLN A 369 -31.35 2.61 -17.48
CA GLN A 369 -32.22 1.43 -17.47
C GLN A 369 -33.70 1.81 -17.59
N GLN A 370 -34.13 2.88 -16.93
CA GLN A 370 -35.51 3.33 -17.00
C GLN A 370 -35.86 3.91 -18.38
N ALA A 371 -34.95 4.71 -18.96
CA ALA A 371 -35.09 5.20 -20.32
C ALA A 371 -35.12 4.05 -21.35
N LEU A 372 -34.30 3.02 -21.17
CA LEU A 372 -34.30 1.84 -22.02
C LEU A 372 -35.63 1.07 -21.92
N LYS A 373 -36.13 0.82 -20.69
CA LYS A 373 -37.45 0.19 -20.48
C LYS A 373 -38.57 0.96 -21.18
N GLN A 374 -38.55 2.29 -21.11
CA GLN A 374 -39.57 3.11 -21.76
C GLN A 374 -39.52 2.95 -23.29
N LYS A 375 -38.32 2.94 -23.89
CA LYS A 375 -38.14 2.69 -25.32
C LYS A 375 -38.58 1.29 -25.75
N VAL A 376 -38.35 0.28 -24.90
CA VAL A 376 -38.82 -1.10 -25.17
C VAL A 376 -40.35 -1.12 -25.20
N ILE A 377 -41.03 -0.55 -24.21
CA ILE A 377 -42.51 -0.47 -24.17
C ILE A 377 -43.07 0.29 -25.36
N GLU A 378 -42.42 1.39 -25.75
CA GLU A 378 -42.82 2.17 -26.94
C GLU A 378 -42.65 1.37 -28.23
N GLY A 379 -41.54 0.62 -28.35
CA GLY A 379 -41.32 -0.32 -29.45
C GLY A 379 -42.38 -1.43 -29.52
N GLU A 380 -42.69 -2.07 -28.40
CA GLU A 380 -43.72 -3.12 -28.32
C GLU A 380 -45.10 -2.60 -28.75
N ARG A 381 -45.49 -1.40 -28.31
CA ARG A 381 -46.75 -0.76 -28.75
C ARG A 381 -46.77 -0.46 -30.24
N MET A 382 -45.66 0.01 -30.79
CA MET A 382 -45.57 0.29 -32.22
C MET A 382 -45.74 -0.99 -33.06
N VAL A 383 -45.13 -2.10 -32.61
CA VAL A 383 -45.30 -3.41 -33.23
C VAL A 383 -46.76 -3.84 -33.19
N GLU A 384 -47.44 -3.72 -32.05
CA GLU A 384 -48.87 -4.08 -31.94
C GLU A 384 -49.76 -3.26 -32.88
N VAL A 385 -49.52 -1.95 -32.99
CA VAL A 385 -50.26 -1.05 -33.91
C VAL A 385 -50.06 -1.48 -35.36
N LEU A 386 -48.83 -1.80 -35.75
CA LEU A 386 -48.53 -2.27 -37.11
C LEU A 386 -49.23 -3.59 -37.43
N PHE A 387 -49.22 -4.55 -36.50
CA PHE A 387 -49.92 -5.82 -36.69
C PHE A 387 -51.43 -5.62 -36.90
N LYS A 388 -52.08 -4.78 -36.07
CA LYS A 388 -53.51 -4.49 -36.21
C LYS A 388 -53.86 -3.79 -37.52
N ALA A 389 -53.09 -2.76 -37.89
CA ALA A 389 -53.32 -2.03 -39.15
C ALA A 389 -53.17 -2.94 -40.38
N ASN A 390 -52.27 -3.91 -40.31
CA ASN A 390 -52.03 -4.87 -41.36
C ASN A 390 -53.17 -5.91 -41.46
N GLU A 391 -53.65 -6.43 -40.34
CA GLU A 391 -54.80 -7.36 -40.29
C GLU A 391 -56.09 -6.70 -40.81
N GLU A 392 -56.36 -5.45 -40.40
CA GLU A 392 -57.51 -4.67 -40.87
C GLU A 392 -57.50 -4.48 -42.39
N LEU A 393 -56.33 -4.22 -42.99
CA LEU A 393 -56.18 -4.05 -44.43
C LEU A 393 -56.53 -5.34 -45.20
N SER A 394 -56.06 -6.49 -44.72
CA SER A 394 -56.37 -7.79 -45.35
C SER A 394 -57.84 -8.17 -45.22
N GLN A 395 -58.46 -7.91 -44.07
CA GLN A 395 -59.88 -8.17 -43.87
C GLN A 395 -60.74 -7.27 -44.79
N PHE A 396 -60.36 -5.99 -44.94
CA PHE A 396 -61.02 -5.07 -45.86
C PHE A 396 -60.96 -5.57 -47.32
N ALA A 397 -59.78 -6.01 -47.78
CA ALA A 397 -59.61 -6.54 -49.13
C ALA A 397 -60.49 -7.79 -49.40
N HIS A 398 -60.66 -8.64 -48.39
CA HIS A 398 -61.50 -9.84 -48.47
C HIS A 398 -62.99 -9.51 -48.62
N ILE A 399 -63.52 -8.65 -47.76
CA ILE A 399 -64.94 -8.27 -47.74
C ILE A 399 -65.31 -7.54 -49.02
N ALA A 400 -64.51 -6.53 -49.42
CA ALA A 400 -64.78 -5.73 -50.61
C ALA A 400 -64.90 -6.61 -51.87
N SER A 401 -64.09 -7.66 -51.97
CA SER A 401 -64.07 -8.52 -53.14
C SER A 401 -65.22 -9.53 -53.19
N HIS A 402 -65.69 -10.01 -52.04
CA HIS A 402 -66.93 -10.79 -51.96
C HIS A 402 -68.11 -9.96 -52.48
N ASP A 403 -68.22 -8.72 -51.99
CA ASP A 403 -69.32 -7.82 -52.33
C ASP A 403 -69.26 -7.32 -53.78
N MET A 404 -68.09 -7.38 -54.43
CA MET A 404 -67.96 -7.12 -55.87
C MET A 404 -68.27 -8.35 -56.74
N LYS A 405 -68.02 -9.58 -56.26
CA LYS A 405 -68.34 -10.82 -57.02
C LYS A 405 -69.83 -11.06 -57.14
N GLU A 406 -70.59 -10.78 -56.08
CA GLU A 406 -72.05 -11.02 -56.04
C GLU A 406 -72.85 -10.24 -57.12
N PRO A 407 -72.67 -8.92 -57.31
CA PRO A 407 -73.38 -8.18 -58.37
C PRO A 407 -72.95 -8.63 -59.77
N LEU A 408 -71.68 -8.99 -59.97
CA LEU A 408 -71.18 -9.46 -61.27
C LEU A 408 -71.77 -10.83 -61.65
N ARG A 409 -71.91 -11.73 -60.67
CA ARG A 409 -72.58 -13.02 -60.84
C ARG A 409 -74.05 -12.82 -61.22
N MET A 410 -74.73 -11.86 -60.60
CA MET A 410 -76.12 -11.53 -60.92
C MET A 410 -76.27 -11.00 -62.35
N VAL A 411 -75.38 -10.09 -62.78
CA VAL A 411 -75.38 -9.58 -64.16
C VAL A 411 -75.17 -10.74 -65.16
N SER A 412 -74.21 -11.63 -64.91
CA SER A 412 -73.95 -12.78 -65.78
C SER A 412 -75.11 -13.77 -65.85
N ASN A 413 -75.79 -14.04 -64.73
CA ASN A 413 -76.91 -14.97 -64.68
C ASN A 413 -78.14 -14.43 -65.42
N PHE A 414 -78.48 -13.15 -65.23
CA PHE A 414 -79.62 -12.56 -65.93
C PHE A 414 -79.37 -12.37 -67.42
N THR A 415 -78.14 -12.05 -67.84
CA THR A 415 -77.81 -12.03 -69.26
C THR A 415 -77.85 -13.42 -69.88
N SER A 416 -77.44 -14.47 -69.15
CA SER A 416 -77.56 -15.87 -69.60
C SER A 416 -79.02 -16.31 -69.74
N LEU A 417 -79.88 -15.98 -68.77
CA LEU A 417 -81.32 -16.26 -68.84
C LEU A 417 -81.99 -15.53 -70.00
N LEU A 418 -81.63 -14.26 -70.26
CA LEU A 418 -82.13 -13.51 -71.41
C LEU A 418 -81.70 -14.12 -72.75
N GLU A 419 -80.48 -14.66 -72.83
CA GLU A 419 -79.97 -15.37 -74.01
C GLU A 419 -80.68 -16.73 -74.21
N GLU A 420 -80.94 -17.47 -73.13
CA GLU A 420 -81.62 -18.78 -73.17
C GLU A 420 -83.13 -18.67 -73.49
N ASP A 421 -83.85 -17.77 -72.80
CA ASP A 421 -85.31 -17.66 -72.90
C ASP A 421 -85.77 -16.90 -74.16
N TYR A 422 -84.97 -15.92 -74.63
CA TYR A 422 -85.36 -15.01 -75.71
C TYR A 422 -84.40 -15.00 -76.90
N GLY A 423 -83.30 -15.77 -76.89
CA GLY A 423 -82.26 -15.77 -77.94
C GLY A 423 -82.76 -15.90 -79.38
N GLY A 424 -83.84 -16.66 -79.61
CA GLY A 424 -84.45 -16.82 -80.94
C GLY A 424 -85.39 -15.68 -81.38
N GLN A 425 -85.70 -14.73 -80.50
CA GLN A 425 -86.61 -13.59 -80.74
C GLN A 425 -85.89 -12.23 -80.73
N LEU A 426 -84.61 -12.21 -80.35
CA LEU A 426 -83.80 -11.00 -80.28
C LEU A 426 -83.27 -10.63 -81.67
N ASP A 427 -83.19 -9.33 -81.96
CA ASP A 427 -82.46 -8.86 -83.14
C ASP A 427 -80.93 -9.04 -82.94
N GLU A 428 -80.16 -8.93 -84.02
CA GLU A 428 -78.71 -9.10 -83.98
C GLU A 428 -78.04 -8.11 -83.00
N THR A 429 -78.61 -6.92 -82.86
CA THR A 429 -78.11 -5.86 -81.98
C THR A 429 -78.33 -6.20 -80.50
N ALA A 430 -79.51 -6.64 -80.11
CA ALA A 430 -79.82 -7.02 -78.73
C ALA A 430 -79.05 -8.29 -78.30
N THR A 431 -78.90 -9.25 -79.21
CA THR A 431 -78.07 -10.44 -78.99
C THR A 431 -76.60 -10.05 -78.75
N LEU A 432 -76.07 -9.12 -79.56
CA LEU A 432 -74.72 -8.58 -79.37
C LEU A 432 -74.58 -7.87 -78.01
N TYR A 433 -75.57 -7.08 -77.58
CA TYR A 433 -75.52 -6.36 -76.30
C TYR A 433 -75.55 -7.30 -75.08
N ILE A 434 -76.42 -8.32 -75.09
CA ILE A 434 -76.49 -9.31 -74.01
C ILE A 434 -75.18 -10.08 -73.91
N ARG A 435 -74.65 -10.55 -75.06
CA ARG A 435 -73.36 -11.23 -75.11
C ARG A 435 -72.23 -10.35 -74.58
N THR A 436 -72.17 -9.08 -75.02
CA THR A 436 -71.16 -8.11 -74.56
C THR A 436 -71.25 -7.86 -73.05
N ALA A 437 -72.47 -7.72 -72.50
CA ALA A 437 -72.68 -7.52 -71.07
C ALA A 437 -72.30 -8.76 -70.24
N ARG A 438 -72.63 -9.97 -70.73
CA ARG A 438 -72.22 -11.24 -70.11
C ARG A 438 -70.69 -11.37 -70.08
N GLU A 439 -70.04 -11.19 -71.23
CA GLU A 439 -68.59 -11.25 -71.34
C GLU A 439 -67.88 -10.19 -70.47
N ALA A 440 -68.47 -9.00 -70.32
CA ALA A 440 -67.95 -7.97 -69.43
C ALA A 440 -68.08 -8.33 -67.95
N ALA A 441 -69.20 -8.95 -67.54
CA ALA A 441 -69.44 -9.39 -66.17
C ALA A 441 -68.53 -10.56 -65.77
N GLU A 442 -68.42 -11.58 -66.63
CA GLU A 442 -67.51 -12.72 -66.44
C GLU A 442 -66.05 -12.25 -66.33
N ARG A 443 -65.66 -11.27 -67.15
CA ARG A 443 -64.31 -10.69 -67.13
C ARG A 443 -64.01 -9.92 -65.85
N MET A 444 -64.96 -9.12 -65.35
CA MET A 444 -64.79 -8.43 -64.07
C MET A 444 -64.75 -9.43 -62.91
N GLN A 445 -65.53 -10.52 -62.96
CA GLN A 445 -65.53 -11.54 -61.92
C GLN A 445 -64.17 -12.25 -61.84
N ALA A 446 -63.58 -12.58 -62.99
CA ALA A 446 -62.22 -13.10 -63.07
C ALA A 446 -61.19 -12.09 -62.53
N MET A 447 -61.30 -10.80 -62.91
CA MET A 447 -60.38 -9.76 -62.46
C MET A 447 -60.40 -9.54 -60.94
N VAL A 448 -61.57 -9.55 -60.31
CA VAL A 448 -61.72 -9.46 -58.85
C VAL A 448 -61.14 -10.71 -58.17
N SER A 449 -61.32 -11.89 -58.77
CA SER A 449 -60.74 -13.12 -58.23
C SER A 449 -59.22 -13.11 -58.27
N ASP A 450 -58.63 -12.64 -59.37
CA ASP A 450 -57.18 -12.58 -59.52
C ASP A 450 -56.53 -11.49 -58.64
N LEU A 451 -57.22 -10.36 -58.43
CA LEU A 451 -56.78 -9.33 -57.49
C LEU A 451 -56.73 -9.86 -56.06
N LEU A 452 -57.74 -10.65 -55.67
CA LEU A 452 -57.78 -11.32 -54.39
C LEU A 452 -56.65 -12.34 -54.22
N GLU A 453 -56.41 -13.17 -55.25
CA GLU A 453 -55.30 -14.11 -55.25
C GLU A 453 -53.98 -13.35 -55.06
N TYR A 454 -53.78 -12.26 -55.81
CA TYR A 454 -52.59 -11.41 -55.69
C TYR A 454 -52.42 -10.77 -54.29
N ALA A 455 -53.50 -10.32 -53.65
CA ALA A 455 -53.49 -9.72 -52.31
C ALA A 455 -53.31 -10.74 -51.17
N ARG A 456 -53.81 -11.97 -51.34
CA ARG A 456 -53.65 -13.05 -50.34
C ARG A 456 -52.23 -13.59 -50.23
N LEU A 457 -51.47 -13.48 -51.32
CA LEU A 457 -50.07 -13.91 -51.34
C LEU A 457 -49.25 -13.28 -50.18
N ASP A 458 -49.60 -12.07 -49.72
CA ASP A 458 -48.93 -11.37 -48.61
C ASP A 458 -49.27 -11.87 -47.18
N HIS A 459 -50.36 -12.64 -46.97
CA HIS A 459 -50.94 -12.83 -45.61
C HIS A 459 -51.30 -14.25 -45.19
N GLU A 460 -51.05 -15.24 -46.04
CA GLU A 460 -51.21 -16.64 -45.66
C GLU A 460 -49.83 -17.30 -45.48
N ALA A 461 -49.40 -17.39 -44.21
CA ALA A 461 -48.39 -18.34 -43.75
C ALA A 461 -48.97 -19.76 -43.78
N GLU A 462 -49.38 -20.22 -44.97
CA GLU A 462 -49.78 -21.60 -45.18
C GLU A 462 -48.51 -22.46 -45.28
N SER A 463 -48.50 -23.56 -44.53
CA SER A 463 -47.36 -24.47 -44.38
C SER A 463 -46.75 -24.83 -45.74
N ASN A 464 -45.54 -24.32 -46.00
CA ASN A 464 -44.70 -24.89 -47.05
C ASN A 464 -44.57 -26.38 -46.78
N GLN A 465 -44.91 -27.19 -47.77
CA GLN A 465 -44.78 -28.64 -47.71
C GLN A 465 -43.94 -29.10 -48.90
N LEU A 466 -43.42 -30.31 -48.81
CA LEU A 466 -42.69 -30.90 -49.92
C LEU A 466 -43.68 -31.27 -51.03
N VAL A 467 -43.61 -30.56 -52.17
CA VAL A 467 -44.50 -30.74 -53.32
C VAL A 467 -43.72 -31.40 -54.46
N ASP A 468 -44.17 -32.57 -54.91
CA ASP A 468 -43.68 -33.22 -56.13
C ASP A 468 -44.25 -32.52 -57.37
N LEU A 469 -43.41 -31.76 -58.07
CA LEU A 469 -43.86 -30.99 -59.23
C LEU A 469 -44.27 -31.86 -60.42
N ASN A 470 -43.87 -33.14 -60.49
CA ASN A 470 -44.36 -34.04 -61.53
C ASN A 470 -45.86 -34.30 -61.35
N GLN A 471 -46.32 -34.47 -60.10
CA GLN A 471 -47.73 -34.63 -59.79
C GLN A 471 -48.51 -33.36 -60.10
N THR A 472 -47.95 -32.20 -59.73
CA THR A 472 -48.54 -30.90 -60.05
C THR A 472 -48.67 -30.69 -61.56
N PHE A 473 -47.62 -30.98 -62.33
CA PHE A 473 -47.64 -30.88 -63.80
C PHE A 473 -48.70 -31.80 -64.42
N ASN A 474 -48.78 -33.06 -63.97
CA ASN A 474 -49.78 -34.01 -64.46
C ASN A 474 -51.20 -33.55 -64.13
N ALA A 475 -51.44 -33.04 -62.92
CA ALA A 475 -52.74 -32.49 -62.53
C ALA A 475 -53.12 -31.27 -63.38
N VAL A 476 -52.17 -30.37 -63.68
CA VAL A 476 -52.42 -29.21 -64.56
C VAL A 476 -52.71 -29.66 -66.00
N CYS A 477 -52.01 -30.66 -66.52
CA CYS A 477 -52.29 -31.22 -67.84
C CYS A 477 -53.68 -31.88 -67.91
N GLU A 478 -54.12 -32.51 -66.82
CA GLU A 478 -55.48 -33.05 -66.66
C GLU A 478 -56.52 -31.92 -66.70
N ASP A 479 -56.32 -30.87 -65.91
CA ASP A 479 -57.21 -29.70 -65.87
C ASP A 479 -57.34 -29.03 -67.25
N LEU A 480 -56.24 -28.98 -68.00
CA LEU A 480 -56.16 -28.36 -69.32
C LEU A 480 -56.47 -29.33 -70.48
N ARG A 481 -56.86 -30.60 -70.21
CA ARG A 481 -57.08 -31.62 -71.25
C ARG A 481 -58.04 -31.17 -72.35
N THR A 482 -59.12 -30.50 -71.99
CA THR A 482 -60.11 -29.97 -72.93
C THR A 482 -59.50 -28.89 -73.82
N ALA A 483 -58.69 -27.99 -73.26
CA ALA A 483 -58.01 -26.94 -74.01
C ALA A 483 -56.94 -27.51 -74.95
N ILE A 484 -56.14 -28.47 -74.48
CA ILE A 484 -55.11 -29.16 -75.27
C ILE A 484 -55.74 -29.90 -76.45
N SER A 485 -56.82 -30.64 -76.22
CA SER A 485 -57.52 -31.40 -77.27
C SER A 485 -58.22 -30.45 -78.26
N GLY A 486 -58.81 -29.37 -77.76
CA GLY A 486 -59.50 -28.35 -78.56
C GLY A 486 -58.56 -27.58 -79.49
N SER A 487 -57.32 -27.29 -79.06
CA SER A 487 -56.30 -26.63 -79.87
C SER A 487 -55.48 -27.57 -80.76
N LYS A 488 -55.70 -28.90 -80.65
CA LYS A 488 -54.83 -29.94 -81.24
C LYS A 488 -53.37 -29.79 -80.82
N GLY A 489 -53.16 -29.29 -79.60
CA GLY A 489 -51.84 -29.02 -79.04
C GLY A 489 -51.15 -30.24 -78.46
N THR A 490 -49.84 -30.13 -78.24
CA THR A 490 -49.04 -31.12 -77.51
C THR A 490 -48.27 -30.45 -76.38
N VAL A 491 -48.42 -30.97 -75.16
CA VAL A 491 -47.64 -30.56 -73.98
C VAL A 491 -46.72 -31.70 -73.60
N SER A 492 -45.41 -31.48 -73.67
CA SER A 492 -44.39 -32.52 -73.48
C SER A 492 -43.46 -32.16 -72.33
N LEU A 493 -43.21 -33.12 -71.44
CA LEU A 493 -42.21 -33.01 -70.38
C LEU A 493 -40.88 -33.61 -70.85
N LEU A 494 -39.85 -32.77 -71.00
CA LEU A 494 -38.54 -33.21 -71.51
C LEU A 494 -37.64 -33.83 -70.43
N ASN A 495 -37.75 -33.37 -69.19
CA ASN A 495 -36.98 -33.84 -68.04
C ASN A 495 -37.88 -33.93 -66.80
N PRO A 496 -37.63 -34.86 -65.85
CA PRO A 496 -38.37 -34.91 -64.60
C PRO A 496 -38.29 -33.58 -63.83
N LEU A 497 -39.42 -33.15 -63.27
CA LEU A 497 -39.49 -31.96 -62.44
C LEU A 497 -39.01 -32.28 -61.00
N PRO A 498 -38.43 -31.31 -60.26
CA PRO A 498 -37.94 -31.54 -58.90
C PRO A 498 -39.09 -31.53 -57.89
N SER A 499 -38.83 -32.01 -56.67
CA SER A 499 -39.68 -31.68 -55.52
C SER A 499 -39.21 -30.37 -54.89
N LEU A 500 -40.14 -29.48 -54.52
CA LEU A 500 -39.83 -28.18 -53.90
C LEU A 500 -40.62 -27.99 -52.60
N SER A 501 -40.06 -27.21 -51.67
CA SER A 501 -40.79 -26.76 -50.48
C SER A 501 -41.64 -25.55 -50.86
N GLY A 502 -42.97 -25.68 -50.77
CA GLY A 502 -43.88 -24.62 -51.16
C GLY A 502 -45.34 -24.98 -50.94
N ASN A 503 -46.22 -24.03 -51.25
CA ASN A 503 -47.67 -24.25 -51.22
C ASN A 503 -48.13 -24.96 -52.53
N PRO A 504 -48.77 -26.14 -52.46
CA PRO A 504 -49.20 -26.88 -53.66
C PRO A 504 -50.14 -26.10 -54.55
N THR A 505 -51.05 -25.30 -53.97
CA THR A 505 -52.03 -24.51 -54.72
C THR A 505 -51.33 -23.39 -55.50
N ARG A 506 -50.36 -22.70 -54.89
CA ARG A 506 -49.57 -21.65 -55.55
C ARG A 506 -48.71 -22.24 -56.68
N LEU A 507 -48.02 -23.36 -56.42
CA LEU A 507 -47.23 -24.04 -57.45
C LEU A 507 -48.11 -24.54 -58.60
N ARG A 508 -49.31 -25.08 -58.33
CA ARG A 508 -50.28 -25.44 -59.37
C ARG A 508 -50.72 -24.22 -60.20
N SER A 509 -51.04 -23.11 -59.54
CA SER A 509 -51.42 -21.84 -60.21
C SER A 509 -50.30 -21.31 -61.11
N LEU A 510 -49.03 -21.39 -60.68
CA LEU A 510 -47.86 -21.03 -61.49
C LEU A 510 -47.81 -21.85 -62.81
N PHE A 511 -47.88 -23.18 -62.72
CA PHE A 511 -47.85 -24.05 -63.90
C PHE A 511 -49.08 -23.85 -64.80
N GLN A 512 -50.27 -23.73 -64.21
CA GLN A 512 -51.51 -23.52 -64.94
C GLN A 512 -51.50 -22.20 -65.72
N ASN A 513 -50.98 -21.12 -65.13
CA ASN A 513 -50.86 -19.83 -65.79
C ASN A 513 -49.86 -19.87 -66.94
N LEU A 514 -48.68 -20.46 -66.75
CA LEU A 514 -47.64 -20.51 -67.79
C LEU A 514 -48.02 -21.45 -68.95
N ILE A 515 -48.49 -22.66 -68.66
CA ILE A 515 -48.92 -23.63 -69.68
C ILE A 515 -50.21 -23.13 -70.38
N GLY A 516 -51.15 -22.59 -69.60
CA GLY A 516 -52.37 -21.99 -70.14
C GLY A 516 -52.09 -20.83 -71.10
N ASN A 517 -51.11 -19.98 -70.79
CA ASN A 517 -50.66 -18.93 -71.71
C ASN A 517 -50.08 -19.51 -73.01
N GLY A 518 -49.26 -20.55 -72.93
CA GLY A 518 -48.70 -21.22 -74.12
C GLY A 518 -49.77 -21.85 -75.04
N LEU A 519 -50.86 -22.37 -74.48
CA LEU A 519 -51.98 -22.93 -75.26
C LEU A 519 -52.85 -21.85 -75.88
N LYS A 520 -52.96 -20.71 -75.19
CA LYS A 520 -53.86 -19.62 -75.56
C LYS A 520 -53.28 -18.73 -76.66
N TYR A 521 -52.00 -18.38 -76.57
CA TYR A 521 -51.35 -17.42 -77.48
C TYR A 521 -50.66 -18.11 -78.68
N GLN A 522 -51.44 -18.89 -79.43
CA GLN A 522 -50.96 -19.70 -80.57
C GLN A 522 -51.11 -18.99 -81.92
N GLN A 523 -50.37 -19.44 -82.94
CA GLN A 523 -50.58 -19.00 -84.33
C GLN A 523 -51.75 -19.78 -84.96
N PRO A 524 -52.63 -19.16 -85.77
CA PRO A 524 -53.80 -19.84 -86.36
C PRO A 524 -53.45 -21.09 -87.19
N ASP A 525 -52.31 -21.06 -87.89
CA ASP A 525 -51.90 -22.09 -88.85
C ASP A 525 -50.97 -23.16 -88.25
N ARG A 526 -50.70 -23.13 -86.94
CA ARG A 526 -49.77 -24.04 -86.27
C ARG A 526 -50.35 -24.59 -84.97
N PRO A 527 -50.37 -25.93 -84.76
CA PRO A 527 -50.77 -26.49 -83.48
C PRO A 527 -49.80 -26.07 -82.36
N PRO A 528 -50.30 -25.72 -81.17
CA PRO A 528 -49.45 -25.25 -80.08
C PRO A 528 -48.61 -26.40 -79.54
N GLU A 529 -47.30 -26.18 -79.46
CA GLU A 529 -46.34 -27.13 -78.92
C GLU A 529 -45.69 -26.49 -77.71
N ILE A 530 -45.92 -27.07 -76.54
CA ILE A 530 -45.41 -26.57 -75.26
C ILE A 530 -44.49 -27.63 -74.70
N THR A 531 -43.25 -27.22 -74.42
CA THR A 531 -42.24 -28.06 -73.81
C THR A 531 -41.92 -27.54 -72.42
N VAL A 532 -41.97 -28.42 -71.43
CA VAL A 532 -41.51 -28.14 -70.07
C VAL A 532 -40.19 -28.87 -69.88
N SER A 533 -39.14 -28.12 -69.56
CA SER A 533 -37.81 -28.65 -69.30
C SER A 533 -37.34 -28.20 -67.94
N THR A 534 -36.47 -28.99 -67.33
CA THR A 534 -35.85 -28.67 -66.05
C THR A 534 -34.35 -28.82 -66.20
N ARG A 535 -33.63 -27.80 -65.73
CA ARG A 535 -32.17 -27.84 -65.60
C ARG A 535 -31.79 -27.54 -64.16
N GLU A 536 -30.91 -28.37 -63.63
CA GLU A 536 -30.28 -28.12 -62.33
C GLU A 536 -29.05 -27.23 -62.52
N THR A 537 -28.91 -26.17 -61.72
CA THR A 537 -27.65 -25.44 -61.52
C THR A 537 -27.15 -25.65 -60.10
N ASP A 538 -25.96 -25.16 -59.73
CA ASP A 538 -25.39 -25.40 -58.40
C ASP A 538 -26.29 -24.85 -57.27
N GLU A 539 -26.98 -23.72 -57.50
CA GLU A 539 -27.72 -22.99 -56.46
C GLU A 539 -29.26 -23.10 -56.60
N GLN A 540 -29.79 -23.35 -57.80
CA GLN A 540 -31.23 -23.26 -58.09
C GLN A 540 -31.70 -24.30 -59.14
N TRP A 541 -33.01 -24.56 -59.16
CA TRP A 541 -33.71 -25.25 -60.24
C TRP A 541 -34.17 -24.24 -61.28
N GLN A 542 -33.89 -24.50 -62.56
CA GLN A 542 -34.39 -23.73 -63.69
C GLN A 542 -35.48 -24.54 -64.38
N ILE A 543 -36.72 -24.11 -64.25
CA ILE A 543 -37.89 -24.74 -64.89
C ILE A 543 -38.30 -23.85 -66.06
N ALA A 544 -38.08 -24.32 -67.28
CA ALA A 544 -38.39 -23.56 -68.49
C ALA A 544 -39.61 -24.13 -69.21
N ILE A 545 -40.59 -23.27 -69.43
CA ILE A 545 -41.81 -23.54 -70.19
C ILE A 545 -41.68 -22.79 -71.52
N SER A 546 -41.56 -23.52 -72.62
CA SER A 546 -41.38 -22.96 -73.97
C SER A 546 -42.55 -23.32 -74.87
N ASP A 547 -43.15 -22.31 -75.49
CA ASP A 547 -44.20 -22.45 -76.50
C ASP A 547 -43.70 -22.06 -77.90
N ASN A 548 -44.45 -22.48 -78.92
CA ASN A 548 -44.22 -22.13 -80.32
C ASN A 548 -45.20 -21.07 -80.85
N GLY A 549 -45.72 -20.22 -79.95
CA GLY A 549 -46.82 -19.30 -80.18
C GLY A 549 -46.46 -18.01 -80.94
N ILE A 550 -47.22 -16.96 -80.69
CA ILE A 550 -47.08 -15.66 -81.38
C ILE A 550 -45.81 -14.88 -80.99
N GLY A 551 -45.19 -15.20 -79.85
CA GLY A 551 -44.05 -14.48 -79.31
C GLY A 551 -44.35 -13.05 -78.82
N ILE A 552 -43.41 -12.45 -78.09
CA ILE A 552 -43.58 -11.16 -77.40
C ILE A 552 -42.43 -10.21 -77.80
N ASP A 553 -42.78 -9.01 -78.29
CA ASP A 553 -41.82 -7.93 -78.62
C ASP A 553 -41.09 -7.46 -77.35
N GLU A 554 -39.77 -7.26 -77.47
CA GLU A 554 -38.84 -6.91 -76.39
C GLU A 554 -39.30 -5.70 -75.57
N ARG A 555 -39.96 -4.72 -76.21
CA ARG A 555 -40.49 -3.52 -75.55
C ARG A 555 -41.53 -3.82 -74.46
N TYR A 556 -42.09 -5.03 -74.46
CA TYR A 556 -43.10 -5.45 -73.51
C TYR A 556 -42.61 -6.43 -72.44
N HIS A 557 -41.36 -6.92 -72.50
CA HIS A 557 -40.85 -7.98 -71.61
C HIS A 557 -40.93 -7.64 -70.12
N GLN A 558 -40.71 -6.38 -69.71
CA GLN A 558 -40.86 -5.97 -68.31
C GLN A 558 -42.32 -5.68 -67.93
N ARG A 559 -43.13 -5.26 -68.90
CA ARG A 559 -44.49 -4.78 -68.66
C ARG A 559 -45.49 -5.91 -68.44
N ILE A 560 -45.25 -7.09 -69.00
CA ILE A 560 -46.14 -8.25 -68.88
C ILE A 560 -46.23 -8.83 -67.46
N PHE A 561 -45.23 -8.56 -66.61
CA PHE A 561 -45.23 -8.98 -65.20
C PHE A 561 -45.94 -7.98 -64.28
N GLN A 562 -46.39 -6.84 -64.79
CA GLN A 562 -47.18 -5.88 -64.02
C GLN A 562 -48.66 -6.32 -64.01
N PRO A 563 -49.34 -6.30 -62.84
CA PRO A 563 -50.74 -6.69 -62.77
C PRO A 563 -51.62 -5.78 -63.65
N PHE A 564 -52.61 -6.38 -64.30
CA PHE A 564 -53.60 -5.72 -65.18
C PHE A 564 -53.05 -5.11 -66.48
N LYS A 565 -51.87 -5.51 -66.95
CA LYS A 565 -51.33 -5.09 -68.26
C LYS A 565 -51.52 -6.18 -69.33
N ARG A 566 -52.16 -5.82 -70.45
CA ARG A 566 -52.40 -6.72 -71.60
C ARG A 566 -51.73 -6.17 -72.87
N LEU A 567 -51.27 -7.07 -73.74
CA LEU A 567 -50.63 -6.72 -75.02
C LEU A 567 -51.55 -6.85 -76.24
N HIS A 568 -52.53 -7.76 -76.19
CA HIS A 568 -53.50 -7.99 -77.26
C HIS A 568 -54.92 -7.62 -76.81
N ASN A 569 -55.76 -7.24 -77.79
CA ASN A 569 -57.15 -6.84 -77.57
C ASN A 569 -58.00 -7.98 -77.01
N ALA A 570 -59.08 -7.62 -76.31
CA ALA A 570 -59.96 -8.58 -75.65
C ALA A 570 -60.68 -9.55 -76.62
N GLU A 571 -60.87 -9.13 -77.86
CA GLU A 571 -61.52 -9.91 -78.92
C GLU A 571 -60.60 -10.99 -79.52
N GLU A 572 -59.27 -10.82 -79.40
CA GLU A 572 -58.29 -11.72 -80.03
C GLU A 572 -57.83 -12.83 -79.06
N TYR A 573 -57.73 -12.53 -77.76
CA TYR A 573 -57.32 -13.49 -76.73
C TYR A 573 -58.02 -13.23 -75.36
N PRO A 574 -58.74 -14.20 -74.75
CA PRO A 574 -59.49 -13.97 -73.51
C PRO A 574 -58.62 -14.02 -72.23
N GLY A 575 -58.64 -13.01 -71.35
CA GLY A 575 -57.94 -13.05 -70.04
C GLY A 575 -57.86 -11.71 -69.29
N THR A 576 -57.50 -11.76 -68.00
CA THR A 576 -57.48 -10.61 -67.06
C THR A 576 -56.19 -9.80 -67.07
N GLY A 577 -55.06 -10.41 -67.49
CA GLY A 577 -53.74 -9.78 -67.47
C GLY A 577 -53.05 -9.79 -66.12
N VAL A 578 -53.47 -10.64 -65.17
CA VAL A 578 -52.88 -10.76 -63.82
C VAL A 578 -52.01 -12.01 -63.69
N GLY A 579 -52.27 -13.06 -64.47
CA GLY A 579 -51.60 -14.37 -64.33
C GLY A 579 -50.07 -14.35 -64.31
N LEU A 580 -49.42 -13.54 -65.16
CA LEU A 580 -47.95 -13.41 -65.15
C LEU A 580 -47.42 -12.62 -63.94
N ALA A 581 -48.19 -11.66 -63.42
CA ALA A 581 -47.84 -10.96 -62.19
C ALA A 581 -47.96 -11.89 -60.97
N ILE A 582 -48.95 -12.79 -60.96
CA ILE A 582 -49.08 -13.87 -59.97
C ILE A 582 -47.88 -14.81 -60.07
N CYS A 583 -47.47 -15.24 -61.28
CA CYS A 583 -46.29 -16.08 -61.47
C CYS A 583 -45.02 -15.44 -60.91
N ASN A 584 -44.79 -14.15 -61.18
CA ASN A 584 -43.64 -13.41 -60.69
C ASN A 584 -43.64 -13.27 -59.16
N LYS A 585 -44.81 -12.99 -58.56
CA LYS A 585 -44.95 -12.89 -57.11
C LYS A 585 -44.72 -14.24 -56.43
N ILE A 586 -45.28 -15.34 -56.96
CA ILE A 586 -45.05 -16.70 -56.45
C ILE A 586 -43.57 -17.07 -56.52
N ALA A 587 -42.88 -16.80 -57.64
CA ALA A 587 -41.45 -17.07 -57.76
C ALA A 587 -40.62 -16.29 -56.74
N THR A 588 -40.95 -15.01 -56.53
CA THR A 588 -40.25 -14.13 -55.57
C THR A 588 -40.44 -14.60 -54.13
N GLU A 589 -41.67 -14.98 -53.74
CA GLU A 589 -41.97 -15.50 -52.39
C GLU A 589 -41.28 -16.83 -52.10
N LEU A 590 -41.07 -17.66 -53.11
CA LEU A 590 -40.30 -18.90 -52.99
C LEU A 590 -38.78 -18.66 -53.00
N GLY A 591 -38.31 -17.40 -52.96
CA GLY A 591 -36.89 -17.03 -52.97
C GLY A 591 -36.23 -17.14 -54.35
N GLY A 592 -37.05 -17.11 -55.41
CA GLY A 592 -36.67 -17.28 -56.80
C GLY A 592 -36.97 -16.07 -57.69
N SER A 593 -36.92 -16.27 -59.00
CA SER A 593 -37.25 -15.26 -60.01
C SER A 593 -37.87 -15.90 -61.26
N ILE A 594 -38.44 -15.09 -62.15
CA ILE A 594 -38.93 -15.53 -63.47
C ILE A 594 -38.37 -14.62 -64.57
N GLU A 595 -37.88 -15.23 -65.65
CA GLU A 595 -37.35 -14.53 -66.82
C GLU A 595 -38.09 -14.95 -68.09
N LEU A 596 -38.10 -14.07 -69.08
CA LEU A 596 -38.69 -14.29 -70.40
C LEU A 596 -37.63 -14.16 -71.49
N GLU A 597 -37.56 -15.16 -72.36
CA GLU A 597 -36.90 -15.10 -73.66
C GLU A 597 -37.97 -15.26 -74.74
N SER A 598 -38.17 -14.26 -75.60
CA SER A 598 -39.19 -14.39 -76.66
C SER A 598 -38.86 -13.54 -77.88
N THR A 599 -39.24 -14.05 -79.05
CA THR A 599 -39.12 -13.35 -80.33
C THR A 599 -40.45 -13.42 -81.06
N PRO A 600 -40.97 -12.29 -81.59
CA PRO A 600 -42.22 -12.28 -82.35
C PRO A 600 -42.22 -13.33 -83.48
N GLY A 601 -43.28 -14.13 -83.55
CA GLY A 601 -43.48 -15.19 -84.54
C GLY A 601 -42.76 -16.52 -84.26
N LEU A 602 -41.91 -16.60 -83.22
CA LEU A 602 -41.14 -17.81 -82.89
C LEU A 602 -41.53 -18.47 -81.56
N GLY A 603 -42.39 -17.81 -80.76
CA GLY A 603 -42.86 -18.30 -79.46
C GLY A 603 -42.18 -17.62 -78.26
N SER A 604 -42.52 -18.08 -77.06
CA SER A 604 -42.01 -17.56 -75.80
C SER A 604 -41.45 -18.67 -74.91
N ARG A 605 -40.40 -18.34 -74.15
CA ARG A 605 -39.77 -19.21 -73.15
C ARG A 605 -39.73 -18.49 -71.81
N PHE A 606 -40.52 -18.99 -70.85
CA PHE A 606 -40.54 -18.52 -69.48
C PHE A 606 -39.67 -19.45 -68.63
N THR A 607 -38.63 -18.91 -67.99
CA THR A 607 -37.74 -19.67 -67.10
C THR A 607 -37.97 -19.22 -65.67
N VAL A 608 -38.43 -20.14 -64.83
CA VAL A 608 -38.58 -19.91 -63.38
C VAL A 608 -37.36 -20.47 -62.66
N PHE A 609 -36.70 -19.63 -61.88
CA PHE A 609 -35.55 -19.97 -61.05
C PHE A 609 -36.03 -20.15 -59.62
N LEU A 610 -35.90 -21.34 -59.06
CA LEU A 610 -36.37 -21.64 -57.69
C LEU A 610 -35.22 -22.24 -56.87
N PRO A 611 -35.03 -21.84 -55.61
CA PRO A 611 -33.94 -22.37 -54.79
C PRO A 611 -34.10 -23.88 -54.56
N LYS A 612 -32.97 -24.58 -54.47
CA LYS A 612 -32.98 -25.98 -54.05
C LYS A 612 -33.43 -26.08 -52.60
N ILE A 613 -34.06 -27.20 -52.26
CA ILE A 613 -34.27 -27.58 -50.86
C ILE A 613 -32.87 -27.71 -50.23
N GLN A 614 -32.45 -26.71 -49.47
CA GLN A 614 -31.26 -26.86 -48.64
C GLN A 614 -31.62 -27.86 -47.53
N PRO A 615 -30.85 -28.95 -47.34
CA PRO A 615 -30.98 -29.71 -46.12
C PRO A 615 -30.66 -28.75 -44.97
N GLU A 616 -31.56 -28.64 -44.00
CA GLU A 616 -31.26 -27.97 -42.74
C GLU A 616 -29.93 -28.53 -42.22
N MET A 617 -28.87 -27.72 -42.27
CA MET A 617 -27.66 -27.99 -41.51
C MET A 617 -28.03 -27.75 -40.05
N GLY A 618 -28.62 -28.77 -39.44
CA GLY A 618 -28.84 -28.84 -38.00
C GLY A 618 -27.50 -28.98 -37.29
N ALA A 619 -27.08 -27.91 -36.62
CA ALA A 619 -26.61 -27.84 -35.23
C ALA A 619 -25.81 -26.55 -35.00
#